data_AF-A0AAE3FI49-F1
#
_entry.id   AF-A0AAE3FI49-F1
#
_cell.length_a   1.000
_cell.length_b   1.000
_cell.length_c   1.000
_cell.angle_alpha   90.00
_cell.angle_beta   90.00
_cell.angle_gamma   90.00
#
_symmetry.space_group_name_H-M   'P 1'
#
loop_
_entity.id
_entity.type
_entity.pdbx_description
1 polymer ?
#
loop_
_entity_poly.entity_id
_entity_poly.type
_entity_poly.pdbx_seq_one_letter_code
_entity_poly.pdbx_strand_id
1 'polypeptide(L)' 'MNILSIESSCDETSAAVVSMGGGRRILSDIVASQIEIHALYGGVVPEIAGRAHIEAISRITY' A
#
# COMPACT_ATOMS: atom_id res chain seq x y z
N MET A 1 -8.15 -6.68 -19.86
CA MET A 1 -6.86 -6.74 -19.14
C MET A 1 -7.05 -6.14 -17.76
N ASN A 2 -6.56 -6.79 -16.72
CA ASN A 2 -6.56 -6.26 -15.36
C ASN A 2 -5.12 -5.92 -14.96
N ILE A 3 -4.93 -4.80 -14.27
CA ILE A 3 -3.66 -4.30 -13.77
C ILE A 3 -3.71 -4.35 -12.25
N LEU A 4 -2.73 -4.99 -11.62
CA LEU A 4 -2.48 -4.88 -10.18
C LEU A 4 -1.42 -3.80 -9.97
N SER A 5 -1.74 -2.75 -9.23
CA SER A 5 -0.80 -1.70 -8.84
C SER A 5 -0.48 -1.79 -7.36
N ILE A 6 0.80 -1.62 -7.02
CA ILE A 6 1.31 -1.54 -5.65
C ILE A 6 1.97 -0.17 -5.48
N GLU A 7 1.71 0.47 -4.35
CA GLU A 7 2.32 1.74 -3.96
C GLU A 7 2.94 1.59 -2.56
N SER A 8 4.19 2.03 -2.40
CA SER A 8 4.95 1.93 -1.15
C SER A 8 6.09 2.96 -1.09
N SER A 9 5.84 4.19 -1.53
CA SER A 9 6.89 5.22 -1.66
C SER A 9 7.21 5.96 -0.37
N CYS A 10 6.28 6.05 0.57
CA CYS A 10 6.41 6.81 1.81
C CYS A 10 5.97 6.03 3.04
N ASP A 11 4.78 6.29 3.57
CA ASP A 11 4.27 5.74 4.83
C ASP A 11 2.94 4.98 4.67
N GLU A 12 2.58 4.69 3.42
CA GLU A 12 1.40 3.93 3.04
C GLU A 12 1.81 2.70 2.21
N THR A 13 1.14 1.57 2.42
CA THR A 13 1.19 0.45 1.48
C THR A 13 -0.18 0.27 0.87
N SER A 14 -0.27 0.45 -0.44
CA SER A 14 -1.55 0.40 -1.14
C SER A 14 -1.54 -0.64 -2.26
N ALA A 15 -2.69 -1.26 -2.49
CA ALA A 15 -2.90 -2.19 -3.59
C ALA A 15 -4.24 -1.94 -4.27
N ALA A 16 -4.23 -1.83 -5.60
CA ALA A 16 -5.44 -1.64 -6.38
C ALA A 16 -5.47 -2.55 -7.61
N VAL A 17 -6.68 -2.97 -7.99
CA VAL A 17 -6.92 -3.73 -9.23
C VAL A 17 -7.74 -2.85 -10.16
N VAL A 18 -7.21 -2.61 -11.37
CA VAL A 18 -7.85 -1.77 -12.39
C VAL A 18 -8.14 -2.61 -13.62
N SER A 19 -9.39 -2.61 -14.09
CA SER A 19 -9.74 -3.17 -15.40
C SER A 19 -9.56 -2.12 -16.49
N MET A 20 -8.92 -2.53 -17.58
CA MET A 20 -8.75 -1.74 -18.81
C MET A 20 -9.72 -2.16 -19.92
N GLY A 21 -10.57 -3.17 -19.68
CA GLY A 21 -11.57 -3.62 -20.65
C GLY A 21 -12.78 -2.68 -20.65
N GLY A 22 -13.01 -1.97 -21.76
CA GLY A 22 -14.12 -1.01 -21.87
C GLY A 22 -13.85 0.35 -21.23
N GLY A 23 -12.59 0.67 -20.94
CA GLY A 23 -12.15 1.90 -20.26
C GLY A 23 -11.42 1.59 -18.95
N ARG A 24 -11.06 2.65 -18.19
CA ARG A 24 -10.39 2.53 -16.89
C ARG A 24 -11.44 2.38 -15.79
N ARG A 25 -11.50 1.21 -15.14
CA ARG A 25 -12.40 0.97 -13.98
C ARG A 25 -11.61 0.41 -12.80
N ILE A 26 -11.72 1.04 -11.64
CA ILE A 26 -11.18 0.52 -10.38
C ILE A 26 -12.10 -0.60 -9.89
N LEU A 27 -11.53 -1.77 -9.62
CA LEU A 27 -12.22 -2.96 -9.10
C LEU A 27 -11.98 -3.15 -7.60
N SER A 28 -10.80 -2.78 -7.11
CA SER A 28 -10.41 -2.81 -5.70
C SER A 28 -9.38 -1.73 -5.45
N ASP A 29 -9.38 -1.15 -4.26
CA ASP A 29 -8.42 -0.16 -3.78
C ASP A 29 -8.34 -0.25 -2.26
N ILE A 30 -7.19 -0.63 -1.73
CA ILE A 30 -6.94 -0.76 -0.28
C ILE A 30 -5.66 -0.04 0.09
N VAL A 31 -5.65 0.55 1.29
CA VAL A 31 -4.53 1.32 1.83
C VAL A 31 -4.27 0.86 3.26
N ALA A 32 -3.01 0.56 3.57
CA ALA A 32 -2.51 0.35 4.92
C ALA A 32 -1.63 1.54 5.31
N SER A 33 -2.13 2.41 6.19
CA SER A 33 -1.46 3.64 6.62
C SER A 33 -0.61 3.42 7.88
N GLN A 34 0.52 4.11 7.97
CA GLN A 34 1.44 4.07 9.11
C GLN A 34 1.43 5.37 9.94
N ILE A 35 0.46 6.28 9.70
CA ILE A 35 0.37 7.59 10.35
C ILE A 35 0.46 7.48 11.88
N GLU A 36 -0.24 6.53 12.49
CA GLU A 36 -0.25 6.36 13.96
C GLU A 36 1.14 6.00 14.52
N ILE A 37 1.92 5.20 13.76
CA ILE A 37 3.26 4.80 14.17
C ILE A 37 4.22 5.99 14.06
N HIS A 38 4.18 6.72 12.94
CA HIS A 38 5.06 7.87 12.70
C HIS A 38 4.70 9.10 13.55
N ALA A 39 3.44 9.21 14.00
CA ALA A 39 3.01 10.26 14.92
C ALA A 39 3.82 10.27 16.24
N LEU A 40 4.28 9.11 16.70
CA LEU A 40 5.14 8.98 17.89
C LEU A 40 6.50 9.65 17.74
N TYR A 41 6.97 9.79 16.49
CA TYR A 41 8.30 10.32 16.16
C TYR A 41 8.24 11.74 15.59
N GLY A 42 7.03 12.29 15.40
CA GLY A 42 6.83 13.62 14.81
C GLY A 42 7.15 13.69 13.30
N GLY A 43 7.25 12.54 12.63
CA GLY A 43 7.58 12.46 11.20
C GLY A 43 7.90 11.03 10.76
N VAL A 44 8.00 10.83 9.45
CA VAL A 44 8.28 9.51 8.86
C VAL A 44 9.69 9.06 9.20
N VAL A 45 9.81 7.88 9.80
CA VAL A 45 11.08 7.20 10.06
C VAL A 45 11.32 6.15 8.96
N PRO A 46 12.30 6.33 8.03
CA PRO A 46 12.43 5.49 6.85
C PRO A 46 12.56 3.99 7.13
N GLU A 47 13.31 3.61 8.17
CA GLU A 47 13.48 2.20 8.56
C GLU A 47 12.17 1.57 9.03
N ILE A 48 11.37 2.31 9.82
CA ILE A 48 10.06 1.84 10.30
C ILE A 48 9.10 1.69 9.11
N ALA A 49 9.13 2.65 8.18
CA ALA A 49 8.30 2.61 6.99
C ALA A 49 8.60 1.40 6.11
N GLY A 50 9.89 1.13 5.85
CA GLY A 50 10.34 -0.04 5.09
C GLY A 50 9.84 -1.35 5.71
N ARG A 51 9.94 -1.51 7.03
CA ARG A 51 9.47 -2.72 7.73
C ARG A 51 7.95 -2.87 7.66
N ALA A 52 7.22 -1.78 7.88
CA ALA A 52 5.76 -1.80 7.81
C ALA A 52 5.27 -2.13 6.39
N HIS A 53 5.95 -1.69 5.33
CA HIS A 53 5.63 -2.10 3.96
C HIS A 53 5.76 -3.61 3.73
N ILE A 54 6.84 -4.21 4.24
CA ILE A 54 7.06 -5.67 4.16
C ILE A 54 5.95 -6.40 4.91
N GLU A 55 5.63 -5.98 6.13
CA GLU A 55 4.58 -6.60 6.94
C GLU A 55 3.19 -6.49 6.30
N ALA A 56 2.88 -5.36 5.64
CA ALA A 56 1.60 -5.15 4.97
C ALA A 56 1.46 -6.04 3.73
N ILE A 57 2.49 -6.11 2.88
CA ILE A 57 2.41 -6.86 1.62
C ILE A 57 2.50 -8.37 1.81
N SER A 58 3.15 -8.83 2.88
CA SER A 58 3.31 -10.26 3.19
C SER A 58 2.09 -10.94 3.80
N ARG A 59 0.96 -10.24 4.01
CA ARG A 59 -0.25 -10.83 4.65
C ARG A 59 -0.98 -11.88 3.82
N ILE A 60 -0.48 -12.22 2.63
CA ILE A 60 -0.97 -13.32 1.78
C ILE A 60 0.00 -14.50 1.90
N THR A 61 0.04 -15.14 3.07
CA THR A 61 0.71 -16.43 3.25
C THR A 61 -0.31 -17.49 3.60
N TYR A 62 -0.17 -18.62 2.92
CA TYR A 62 -0.95 -19.87 2.99
C TYR A 62 -1.14 -20.42 4.41
#